data_AF-A0AAT9HUV9-F1
#
_entry.id   AF-A0AAT9HUV9-F1
#
_cell.length_a   1.000
_cell.length_b   1.000
_cell.length_c   1.000
_cell.angle_alpha   90.00
_cell.angle_beta   90.00
_cell.angle_gamma   90.00
#
_symmetry.space_group_name_H-M   'P 1'
#
loop_
_entity.id
_entity.type
_entity.pdbx_description
1 polymer ?
#
loop_
_entity_poly.entity_id
_entity_poly.type
_entity_poly.pdbx_seq_one_letter_code
_entity_poly.pdbx_strand_id
1 'polypeptide(L)'
;MRRVAVWAAPALETAVAVTAALVAGVTVVPLNPKSGGRELGHILTDSTPDLVLTAPGTQLPGPLGELPRIDVDPAARGALPDEGARGPEDPALIVYTSGTTGPPKGAVIPRRAIASTLDALADAWGWTGDDVLVHGLPLFHVHGLVLGTLGPLRRGGSVRHLGRFTTEGVARELNGGATMLFGVPTMYHRLAEALPAEPGLVKALAGARLLVSGSAALPVHDHERIGAATGRRVIERYGMTETLMLCSSRWTPRAPGPPQGWTARPVRARWACRCRGWSCGWWRRTGRR
;
A
#
# COMPACT_ATOMS: atom_id res chain seq x y z
N MET A 1 -10.18 21.52 -9.50
CA MET A 1 -9.18 20.46 -9.70
C MET A 1 -9.94 19.20 -10.08
N ARG A 2 -9.64 18.60 -11.23
CA ARG A 2 -10.34 17.38 -11.69
C ARG A 2 -10.00 16.21 -10.78
N ARG A 3 -11.00 15.42 -10.42
CA ARG A 3 -10.86 14.25 -9.54
C ARG A 3 -11.64 13.09 -10.12
N VAL A 4 -11.10 11.90 -10.01
CA VAL A 4 -11.78 10.67 -10.44
C VAL A 4 -11.91 9.74 -9.24
N ALA A 5 -13.11 9.20 -9.05
CA ALA A 5 -13.30 8.06 -8.18
C ALA A 5 -12.76 6.81 -8.88
N VAL A 6 -12.11 5.93 -8.13
CA VAL A 6 -11.73 4.59 -8.62
C VAL A 6 -12.42 3.56 -7.74
N TRP A 7 -13.22 2.69 -8.35
CA TRP A 7 -13.78 1.54 -7.64
C TRP A 7 -12.69 0.51 -7.39
N ALA A 8 -12.04 0.61 -6.22
CA ALA A 8 -10.74 -0.01 -5.97
C ALA A 8 -10.86 -1.48 -5.52
N ALA A 9 -11.42 -2.32 -6.37
CA ALA A 9 -11.38 -3.77 -6.22
C ALA A 9 -9.92 -4.28 -6.30
N PRO A 10 -9.57 -5.38 -5.61
CA PRO A 10 -8.23 -5.97 -5.67
C PRO A 10 -8.01 -6.70 -7.01
N ALA A 11 -8.04 -5.94 -8.11
CA ALA A 11 -8.01 -6.40 -9.50
C ALA A 11 -7.11 -5.49 -10.36
N LEU A 12 -6.76 -5.96 -11.56
CA LEU A 12 -5.83 -5.27 -12.46
C LEU A 12 -6.36 -3.91 -12.92
N GLU A 13 -7.66 -3.80 -13.14
CA GLU A 13 -8.36 -2.59 -13.56
C GLU A 13 -8.11 -1.45 -12.57
N THR A 14 -8.04 -1.72 -11.27
CA THR A 14 -7.71 -0.70 -10.26
C THR A 14 -6.29 -0.17 -10.44
N ALA A 15 -5.31 -1.05 -10.71
CA ALA A 15 -3.93 -0.65 -10.94
C ALA A 15 -3.81 0.20 -12.22
N VAL A 16 -4.51 -0.21 -13.30
CA VAL A 16 -4.57 0.54 -14.56
C VAL A 16 -5.25 1.89 -14.36
N ALA A 17 -6.41 1.94 -13.69
CA ALA A 17 -7.18 3.15 -13.44
C ALA A 17 -6.37 4.21 -12.65
N VAL A 18 -5.74 3.78 -11.55
CA VAL A 18 -4.92 4.67 -10.72
C VAL A 18 -3.73 5.18 -11.52
N THR A 19 -3.03 4.29 -12.22
CA THR A 19 -1.84 4.67 -13.02
C THR A 19 -2.22 5.61 -14.15
N ALA A 20 -3.29 5.34 -14.89
CA ALA A 20 -3.80 6.18 -15.96
C ALA A 20 -4.15 7.59 -15.46
N ALA A 21 -4.85 7.70 -14.31
CA ALA A 21 -5.17 8.98 -13.72
C ALA A 21 -3.92 9.75 -13.25
N LEU A 22 -2.94 9.06 -12.66
CA LEU A 22 -1.67 9.68 -12.25
C LEU A 22 -0.84 10.17 -13.45
N VAL A 23 -0.86 9.42 -14.56
CA VAL A 23 -0.23 9.82 -15.83
C VAL A 23 -0.96 11.01 -16.45
N ALA A 24 -2.30 11.01 -16.43
CA ALA A 24 -3.13 12.13 -16.90
C ALA A 24 -3.12 13.36 -15.97
N GLY A 25 -2.40 13.29 -14.84
CA GLY A 25 -2.32 14.41 -13.90
C GLY A 25 -3.65 14.70 -13.17
N VAL A 26 -4.47 13.68 -12.97
CA VAL A 26 -5.79 13.76 -12.31
C VAL A 26 -5.71 13.12 -10.94
N THR A 27 -6.33 13.76 -9.94
CA THR A 27 -6.35 13.25 -8.58
C THR A 27 -7.28 12.06 -8.45
N VAL A 28 -6.83 11.00 -7.78
CA VAL A 28 -7.60 9.77 -7.59
C VAL A 28 -8.20 9.70 -6.19
N VAL A 29 -9.47 9.31 -6.12
CA VAL A 29 -10.19 8.98 -4.88
C VAL A 29 -10.48 7.47 -4.91
N PRO A 30 -9.63 6.62 -4.33
CA PRO A 30 -9.89 5.19 -4.33
C PRO A 30 -11.01 4.85 -3.33
N LEU A 31 -12.04 4.14 -3.81
CA LEU A 31 -13.22 3.77 -3.04
C LEU A 31 -13.16 2.29 -2.68
N ASN A 32 -13.46 1.99 -1.42
CA ASN A 32 -13.58 0.61 -0.96
C ASN A 32 -14.85 -0.03 -1.55
N PRO A 33 -14.74 -1.14 -2.29
CA PRO A 33 -15.91 -1.81 -2.87
C PRO A 33 -16.93 -2.35 -1.86
N LYS A 34 -16.55 -2.39 -0.58
CA LYS A 34 -17.39 -2.85 0.53
C LYS A 34 -17.98 -1.71 1.36
N SER A 35 -17.71 -0.46 0.99
CA SER A 35 -18.28 0.69 1.71
C SER A 35 -19.79 0.77 1.50
N GLY A 36 -20.50 1.05 2.59
CA GLY A 36 -21.95 1.25 2.55
C GLY A 36 -22.35 2.59 1.92
N GLY A 37 -23.61 2.73 1.52
CA GLY A 37 -24.12 3.93 0.83
C GLY A 37 -23.88 5.24 1.58
N ARG A 38 -23.97 5.25 2.92
CA ARG A 38 -23.68 6.44 3.74
C ARG A 38 -22.22 6.90 3.64
N GLU A 39 -21.29 5.95 3.72
CA GLU A 39 -19.86 6.24 3.62
C GLU A 39 -19.50 6.73 2.22
N LEU A 40 -20.00 6.05 1.18
CA LEU A 40 -19.81 6.46 -0.21
C LEU A 40 -20.41 7.84 -0.46
N GLY A 41 -21.65 8.10 -0.01
CA GLY A 41 -22.29 9.41 -0.14
C GLY A 41 -21.48 10.54 0.50
N HIS A 42 -20.93 10.31 1.70
CA HIS A 42 -20.02 11.26 2.34
C HIS A 42 -18.77 11.52 1.49
N ILE A 43 -18.08 10.47 1.04
CA ILE A 43 -16.87 10.59 0.24
C ILE A 43 -17.15 11.34 -1.07
N LEU A 44 -18.24 11.01 -1.77
CA LEU A 44 -18.61 11.65 -3.03
C LEU A 44 -18.97 13.13 -2.83
N THR A 45 -19.69 13.46 -1.75
CA THR A 45 -20.05 14.84 -1.42
C THR A 45 -18.81 15.67 -1.06
N ASP A 46 -17.90 15.12 -0.27
CA ASP A 46 -16.70 15.83 0.20
C ASP A 46 -15.63 15.97 -0.91
N SER A 47 -15.43 14.91 -1.72
CA SER A 47 -14.41 14.92 -2.77
C SER A 47 -14.89 15.47 -4.10
N THR A 48 -16.19 15.43 -4.42
CA THR A 48 -16.78 15.89 -5.70
C THR A 48 -16.03 15.35 -6.93
N PRO A 49 -15.95 14.02 -7.14
CA PRO A 49 -15.30 13.45 -8.33
C PRO A 49 -16.15 13.67 -9.58
N ASP A 50 -15.49 13.94 -10.71
CA ASP A 50 -16.15 14.21 -12.00
C ASP A 50 -16.75 12.93 -12.62
N LEU A 51 -16.15 11.78 -12.35
CA LEU A 51 -16.51 10.47 -12.88
C LEU A 51 -15.95 9.34 -12.02
N VAL A 52 -16.38 8.11 -12.31
CA VAL A 52 -15.87 6.87 -11.71
C VAL A 52 -15.22 5.97 -12.74
N LEU A 53 -14.01 5.49 -12.42
CA LEU A 53 -13.29 4.44 -13.15
C LEU A 53 -13.56 3.08 -12.48
N THR A 54 -13.93 2.08 -13.25
CA THR A 54 -14.24 0.73 -12.73
C THR A 54 -14.04 -0.35 -13.79
N ALA A 55 -14.04 -1.62 -13.37
CA ALA A 55 -13.99 -2.74 -14.31
C ALA A 55 -15.31 -2.86 -15.10
N PRO A 56 -15.28 -3.30 -16.38
CA PRO A 56 -16.47 -3.55 -17.19
C PRO A 56 -17.51 -4.40 -16.46
N GLY A 57 -18.80 -4.06 -16.59
CA GLY A 57 -19.91 -4.81 -15.99
C GLY A 57 -20.09 -4.66 -14.47
N THR A 58 -19.18 -3.98 -13.76
CA THR A 58 -19.31 -3.73 -12.31
C THR A 58 -20.63 -3.01 -11.97
N GLN A 59 -21.37 -3.49 -10.98
CA GLN A 59 -22.54 -2.78 -10.45
C GLN A 59 -22.10 -1.80 -9.36
N LEU A 60 -22.34 -0.51 -9.57
CA LEU A 60 -21.94 0.55 -8.62
C LEU A 60 -23.12 0.91 -7.71
N PRO A 61 -22.94 0.93 -6.38
CA PRO A 61 -24.04 1.14 -5.45
C PRO A 61 -24.39 2.62 -5.22
N GLY A 62 -25.67 2.88 -4.98
CA GLY A 62 -26.18 4.17 -4.49
C GLY A 62 -25.74 5.35 -5.35
N PRO A 63 -25.31 6.48 -4.75
CA PRO A 63 -24.97 7.70 -5.49
C PRO A 63 -23.77 7.53 -6.45
N LEU A 64 -22.97 6.47 -6.31
CA LEU A 64 -21.88 6.19 -7.23
C LEU A 64 -22.38 5.74 -8.60
N GLY A 65 -23.56 5.12 -8.67
CA GLY A 65 -24.18 4.68 -9.93
C GLY A 65 -24.70 5.84 -10.78
N GLU A 66 -24.85 7.03 -10.21
CA GLU A 66 -25.32 8.24 -10.90
C GLU A 66 -24.17 9.03 -11.54
N LEU A 67 -22.91 8.76 -11.15
CA LEU A 67 -21.76 9.43 -11.75
C LEU A 67 -21.47 8.92 -13.16
N PRO A 68 -20.97 9.79 -14.05
CA PRO A 68 -20.41 9.35 -15.32
C PRO A 68 -19.37 8.25 -15.08
N ARG A 69 -19.46 7.18 -15.87
CA ARG A 69 -18.63 5.99 -15.72
C ARG A 69 -17.71 5.82 -16.92
N ILE A 70 -16.47 5.44 -16.67
CA ILE A 70 -15.55 4.93 -17.68
C ILE A 70 -15.12 3.52 -17.27
N ASP A 71 -15.35 2.56 -18.16
CA ASP A 71 -14.86 1.21 -18.00
C ASP A 71 -13.37 1.13 -18.33
N VAL A 72 -12.62 0.48 -17.45
CA VAL A 72 -11.18 0.33 -17.56
C VAL A 72 -10.89 -0.99 -18.25
N ASP A 73 -10.41 -0.92 -19.48
CA ASP A 73 -9.93 -2.08 -20.23
C ASP A 73 -8.39 -2.16 -20.14
N PRO A 74 -7.82 -3.15 -19.43
CA PRO A 74 -6.37 -3.34 -19.36
C PRO A 74 -5.71 -3.68 -20.72
N ALA A 75 -6.49 -4.15 -21.70
CA ALA A 75 -6.00 -4.45 -23.04
C ALA A 75 -6.03 -3.23 -23.98
N ALA A 76 -6.66 -2.13 -23.58
CA ALA A 76 -6.69 -0.90 -24.37
C ALA A 76 -5.27 -0.36 -24.62
N ARG A 77 -5.09 0.28 -25.77
CA ARG A 77 -3.83 0.91 -26.18
C ARG A 77 -4.12 2.35 -26.60
N GLY A 78 -3.27 3.26 -26.17
CA GLY A 78 -3.38 4.68 -26.50
C GLY A 78 -2.03 5.37 -26.32
N ALA A 79 -1.89 6.56 -26.90
CA ALA A 79 -0.73 7.40 -26.66
C ALA A 79 -0.73 7.87 -25.20
N LEU A 80 0.46 7.96 -24.60
CA LEU A 80 0.60 8.67 -23.34
C LEU A 80 0.32 10.16 -23.59
N PRO A 81 -0.38 10.85 -22.67
CA PRO A 81 -0.51 12.30 -22.77
C PRO A 81 0.88 12.93 -22.67
N ASP A 82 1.06 14.07 -23.31
CA ASP A 82 2.25 14.90 -23.09
C ASP A 82 2.44 15.13 -21.58
N GLU A 83 3.70 15.19 -21.13
CA GLU A 83 4.05 15.48 -19.73
C GLU A 83 3.68 16.94 -19.37
N GLY A 84 2.38 17.23 -19.32
CA GLY A 84 1.82 18.57 -19.29
C GLY A 84 1.48 19.03 -17.88
N ALA A 85 2.20 20.08 -17.44
CA ALA A 85 1.80 21.04 -16.40
C ALA A 85 1.34 20.48 -15.05
N ARG A 86 1.98 19.42 -14.55
CA ARG A 86 1.77 18.95 -13.17
C ARG A 86 3.04 19.02 -12.34
N GLY A 87 2.97 19.82 -11.29
CA GLY A 87 4.05 20.02 -10.34
C GLY A 87 4.11 18.92 -9.28
N PRO A 88 5.25 18.82 -8.57
CA PRO A 88 5.42 17.88 -7.45
C PRO A 88 4.40 18.05 -6.31
N GLU A 89 3.81 19.25 -6.17
CA GLU A 89 2.83 19.57 -5.13
C GLU A 89 1.38 19.28 -5.52
N ASP A 90 1.12 18.89 -6.78
CA ASP A 90 -0.23 18.58 -7.20
C ASP A 90 -0.77 17.33 -6.47
N PRO A 91 -2.03 17.35 -6.00
CA PRO A 91 -2.67 16.19 -5.41
C PRO A 91 -2.70 14.98 -6.35
N ALA A 92 -2.08 13.89 -5.93
CA ALA A 92 -2.09 12.60 -6.61
C ALA A 92 -3.29 11.76 -6.15
N LEU A 93 -3.47 11.65 -4.83
CA LEU A 93 -4.51 10.83 -4.21
C LEU A 93 -5.27 11.63 -3.14
N ILE A 94 -6.55 11.32 -2.95
CA ILE A 94 -7.30 11.65 -1.74
C ILE A 94 -7.71 10.32 -1.11
N VAL A 95 -7.04 9.92 -0.04
CA VAL A 95 -7.31 8.64 0.64
C VAL A 95 -8.09 8.91 1.91
N TYR A 96 -9.30 8.36 1.99
CA TYR A 96 -10.14 8.52 3.18
C TYR A 96 -9.69 7.59 4.30
N THR A 97 -9.60 8.14 5.51
CA THR A 97 -9.27 7.40 6.73
C THR A 97 -10.36 7.60 7.78
N SER A 98 -10.63 6.55 8.56
CA SER A 98 -11.50 6.64 9.72
C SER A 98 -10.85 7.54 10.78
N GLY A 99 -11.50 8.67 11.10
CA GLY A 99 -11.13 9.47 12.26
C GLY A 99 -11.65 8.85 13.56
N THR A 100 -11.11 9.29 14.70
CA THR A 100 -11.65 8.92 16.03
C THR A 100 -13.02 9.55 16.29
N THR A 101 -13.32 10.67 15.62
CA THR A 101 -14.61 11.37 15.70
C THR A 101 -15.07 11.77 14.30
N GLY A 102 -16.37 11.58 14.04
CA GLY A 102 -17.04 12.00 12.81
C GLY A 102 -16.80 11.08 11.60
N PRO A 103 -17.28 11.48 10.42
CA PRO A 103 -17.11 10.72 9.19
C PRO A 103 -15.64 10.68 8.73
N PRO A 104 -15.28 9.74 7.82
CA PRO A 104 -13.92 9.63 7.30
C PRO A 104 -13.40 10.95 6.69
N LYS A 105 -12.10 11.21 6.84
CA LYS A 105 -11.46 12.43 6.33
C LYS A 105 -10.55 12.10 5.15
N GLY A 106 -10.65 12.87 4.07
CA GLY A 106 -9.81 12.70 2.88
C GLY A 106 -8.41 13.27 3.09
N ALA A 107 -7.40 12.41 3.24
CA ALA A 107 -6.00 12.83 3.27
C ALA A 107 -5.52 13.12 1.84
N VAL A 108 -5.17 14.37 1.57
CA VAL A 108 -4.69 14.83 0.25
C VAL A 108 -3.18 14.61 0.15
N ILE A 109 -2.79 13.66 -0.69
CA ILE A 109 -1.41 13.20 -0.86
C ILE A 109 -0.84 13.76 -2.17
N PRO A 110 0.20 14.62 -2.13
CA PRO A 110 0.79 15.17 -3.35
C PRO A 110 1.74 14.17 -4.02
N ARG A 111 1.98 14.37 -5.33
CA ARG A 111 2.86 13.52 -6.15
C ARG A 111 4.25 13.33 -5.52
N ARG A 112 4.85 14.39 -4.98
CA ARG A 112 6.18 14.30 -4.36
C ARG A 112 6.24 13.39 -3.14
N ALA A 113 5.15 13.28 -2.38
CA ALA A 113 5.13 12.46 -1.18
C ALA A 113 5.19 10.97 -1.54
N ILE A 114 4.40 10.58 -2.55
CA ILE A 114 4.43 9.23 -3.13
C ILE A 114 5.83 8.92 -3.67
N ALA A 115 6.37 9.79 -4.50
CA ALA A 115 7.71 9.62 -5.06
C ALA A 115 8.77 9.46 -3.95
N SER A 116 8.78 10.39 -3.00
CA SER A 116 9.79 10.43 -1.93
C SER A 116 9.68 9.26 -0.96
N THR A 117 8.47 8.82 -0.58
CA THR A 117 8.33 7.67 0.33
C THR A 117 8.81 6.39 -0.33
N LEU A 118 8.47 6.18 -1.61
CA LEU A 118 8.86 4.98 -2.35
C LEU A 118 10.37 4.93 -2.56
N ASP A 119 11.01 6.06 -2.88
CA ASP A 119 12.47 6.14 -3.00
C ASP A 119 13.19 5.90 -1.67
N ALA A 120 12.66 6.45 -0.58
CA ALA A 120 13.25 6.27 0.73
C ALA A 120 13.09 4.82 1.25
N LEU A 121 11.99 4.14 0.91
CA LEU A 121 11.84 2.70 1.17
C LEU A 121 12.77 1.87 0.29
N ALA A 122 13.04 2.30 -0.94
CA ALA A 122 13.99 1.62 -1.80
C ALA A 122 15.41 1.63 -1.23
N ASP A 123 15.87 2.79 -0.72
CA ASP A 123 17.13 2.88 0.03
C ASP A 123 17.11 1.99 1.29
N ALA A 124 16.03 2.03 2.07
CA ALA A 124 15.95 1.28 3.33
C ALA A 124 15.93 -0.25 3.13
N TRP A 125 15.35 -0.72 2.02
CA TRP A 125 15.08 -2.14 1.76
C TRP A 125 15.98 -2.76 0.69
N GLY A 126 16.85 -1.96 0.06
CA GLY A 126 17.55 -2.38 -1.16
C GLY A 126 16.57 -2.85 -2.22
N TRP A 127 15.44 -2.14 -2.38
CA TRP A 127 14.37 -2.52 -3.30
C TRP A 127 14.69 -2.03 -4.70
N THR A 128 14.81 -2.97 -5.65
CA THR A 128 15.22 -2.71 -7.03
C THR A 128 14.16 -3.15 -8.04
N GLY A 129 14.45 -2.98 -9.34
CA GLY A 129 13.61 -3.48 -10.42
C GLY A 129 13.63 -5.01 -10.56
N ASP A 130 14.62 -5.69 -9.99
CA ASP A 130 14.70 -7.16 -10.00
C ASP A 130 13.72 -7.81 -9.00
N ASP A 131 13.10 -6.99 -8.14
CA ASP A 131 12.16 -7.47 -7.16
C ASP A 131 10.77 -7.73 -7.74
N VAL A 132 10.21 -8.87 -7.33
CA VAL A 132 8.86 -9.29 -7.63
C VAL A 132 8.09 -9.35 -6.31
N LEU A 133 7.17 -8.43 -6.10
CA LEU A 133 6.37 -8.33 -4.89
C LEU A 133 5.14 -9.23 -4.96
N VAL A 134 4.84 -9.97 -3.89
CA VAL A 134 3.52 -10.57 -3.68
C VAL A 134 2.78 -9.86 -2.53
N HIS A 135 1.49 -9.56 -2.71
CA HIS A 135 0.60 -9.14 -1.63
C HIS A 135 -0.88 -9.40 -1.94
N GLY A 136 -1.72 -9.46 -0.90
CA GLY A 136 -3.18 -9.55 -0.99
C GLY A 136 -3.89 -8.41 -0.25
N LEU A 137 -3.24 -7.25 -0.20
CA LEU A 137 -3.70 -6.05 0.53
C LEU A 137 -4.77 -5.27 -0.24
N PRO A 138 -5.72 -4.60 0.44
CA PRO A 138 -6.70 -3.74 -0.24
C PRO A 138 -6.06 -2.58 -1.01
N LEU A 139 -6.61 -2.26 -2.18
CA LEU A 139 -6.10 -1.23 -3.09
C LEU A 139 -6.73 0.17 -2.88
N PHE A 140 -7.41 0.38 -1.75
CA PHE A 140 -7.94 1.70 -1.34
C PHE A 140 -7.20 2.31 -0.13
N HIS A 141 -6.15 1.65 0.35
CA HIS A 141 -5.26 2.18 1.39
C HIS A 141 -3.83 2.25 0.89
N VAL A 142 -3.04 3.15 1.49
CA VAL A 142 -1.65 3.42 1.07
C VAL A 142 -0.75 2.19 1.12
N HIS A 143 -1.03 1.19 1.96
CA HIS A 143 -0.20 -0.02 2.04
C HIS A 143 -0.31 -0.88 0.77
N GLY A 144 -1.53 -1.23 0.34
CA GLY A 144 -1.72 -2.03 -0.87
C GLY A 144 -1.57 -1.20 -2.14
N LEU A 145 -2.07 0.04 -2.15
CA LEU A 145 -2.06 0.88 -3.33
C LEU A 145 -0.69 1.55 -3.56
N VAL A 146 -0.22 2.36 -2.61
CA VAL A 146 1.00 3.15 -2.81
C VAL A 146 2.23 2.24 -2.74
N LEU A 147 2.42 1.52 -1.63
CA LEU A 147 3.56 0.62 -1.50
C LEU A 147 3.41 -0.59 -2.40
N GLY A 148 2.27 -1.28 -2.35
CA GLY A 148 2.08 -2.55 -3.05
C GLY A 148 1.95 -2.45 -4.57
N THR A 149 1.39 -1.37 -5.10
CA THR A 149 1.13 -1.23 -6.55
C THR A 149 2.04 -0.19 -7.19
N LEU A 150 2.06 1.05 -6.68
CA LEU A 150 2.87 2.11 -7.26
C LEU A 150 4.38 1.93 -6.99
N GLY A 151 4.74 1.28 -5.89
CA GLY A 151 6.12 0.95 -5.54
C GLY A 151 6.84 0.12 -6.60
N PRO A 152 6.36 -1.09 -6.94
CA PRO A 152 6.93 -1.91 -8.01
C PRO A 152 7.03 -1.16 -9.34
N LEU A 153 5.98 -0.42 -9.73
CA LEU A 153 5.99 0.39 -10.96
C LEU A 153 7.09 1.45 -10.95
N ARG A 154 7.30 2.14 -9.81
CA ARG A 154 8.36 3.14 -9.65
C ARG A 154 9.77 2.52 -9.65
N ARG A 155 9.90 1.23 -9.35
CA ARG A 155 11.17 0.50 -9.40
C ARG A 155 11.47 -0.13 -10.75
N GLY A 156 10.49 -0.23 -11.64
CA GLY A 156 10.60 -1.06 -12.84
C GLY A 156 10.52 -2.56 -12.54
N GLY A 157 10.05 -2.93 -11.34
CA GLY A 157 9.80 -4.32 -10.96
C GLY A 157 8.37 -4.74 -11.25
N SER A 158 7.91 -5.81 -10.58
CA SER A 158 6.56 -6.34 -10.78
C SER A 158 5.86 -6.67 -9.47
N VAL A 159 4.53 -6.77 -9.55
CA VAL A 159 3.68 -7.21 -8.46
C VAL A 159 2.75 -8.32 -8.90
N ARG A 160 2.63 -9.34 -8.06
CA ARG A 160 1.67 -10.43 -8.16
C ARG A 160 0.65 -10.25 -7.06
N HIS A 161 -0.44 -9.57 -7.39
CA HIS A 161 -1.55 -9.36 -6.47
C HIS A 161 -2.35 -10.66 -6.32
N LEU A 162 -2.57 -11.15 -5.09
CA LEU A 162 -3.29 -12.40 -4.84
C LEU A 162 -4.80 -12.29 -5.04
N GLY A 163 -5.31 -11.08 -5.22
CA GLY A 163 -6.74 -10.76 -5.12
C GLY A 163 -7.16 -10.86 -3.65
N ARG A 164 -7.43 -12.09 -3.21
CA ARG A 164 -7.66 -12.43 -1.80
C ARG A 164 -6.42 -13.10 -1.23
N PHE A 165 -5.93 -12.58 -0.10
CA PHE A 165 -4.84 -13.21 0.64
C PHE A 165 -5.18 -14.64 1.08
N THR A 166 -4.28 -15.58 0.78
CA THR A 166 -4.23 -16.93 1.36
C THR A 166 -2.77 -17.35 1.59
N THR A 167 -2.53 -18.28 2.50
CA THR A 167 -1.17 -18.79 2.79
C THR A 167 -0.61 -19.55 1.60
N GLU A 168 -1.44 -20.31 0.91
CA GLU A 168 -1.09 -21.09 -0.28
C GLU A 168 -0.73 -20.16 -1.45
N GLY A 169 -1.46 -19.06 -1.62
CA GLY A 169 -1.14 -18.06 -2.65
C GLY A 169 0.22 -17.40 -2.39
N VAL A 170 0.53 -17.06 -1.14
CA VAL A 170 1.86 -16.55 -0.76
C VAL A 170 2.95 -17.58 -1.05
N ALA A 171 2.74 -18.84 -0.63
CA ALA A 171 3.70 -19.91 -0.86
C ALA A 171 3.94 -20.16 -2.35
N ARG A 172 2.86 -20.15 -3.16
CA ARG A 172 2.93 -20.31 -4.61
C ARG A 172 3.79 -19.24 -5.26
N GLU A 173 3.53 -17.96 -4.96
CA GLU A 173 4.24 -16.88 -5.63
C GLU A 173 5.71 -16.78 -5.20
N LEU A 174 6.00 -16.92 -3.90
CA LEU A 174 7.37 -16.86 -3.40
C LEU A 174 8.21 -18.04 -3.93
N ASN A 175 7.65 -19.26 -3.96
CA ASN A 175 8.33 -20.39 -4.61
C ASN A 175 8.41 -20.24 -6.14
N GLY A 176 7.51 -19.45 -6.74
CA GLY A 176 7.47 -19.13 -8.16
C GLY A 176 8.28 -17.88 -8.57
N GLY A 177 9.23 -17.44 -7.74
CA GLY A 177 10.16 -16.35 -8.05
C GLY A 177 9.78 -14.98 -7.51
N ALA A 178 8.71 -14.84 -6.72
CA ALA A 178 8.50 -13.62 -5.95
C ALA A 178 9.58 -13.47 -4.86
N THR A 179 10.13 -12.28 -4.72
CA THR A 179 11.27 -12.00 -3.82
C THR A 179 10.85 -11.31 -2.53
N MET A 180 9.71 -10.62 -2.55
CA MET A 180 9.21 -9.80 -1.43
C MET A 180 7.77 -10.16 -1.09
N LEU A 181 7.42 -10.12 0.20
CA LEU A 181 6.05 -10.20 0.69
C LEU A 181 5.71 -8.98 1.54
N PHE A 182 4.62 -8.29 1.20
CA PHE A 182 4.01 -7.27 2.06
C PHE A 182 2.71 -7.78 2.68
N GLY A 183 2.57 -7.60 3.99
CA GLY A 183 1.39 -8.02 4.73
C GLY A 183 1.11 -7.14 5.94
N VAL A 184 -0.11 -7.26 6.47
CA VAL A 184 -0.44 -6.72 7.80
C VAL A 184 -0.23 -7.80 8.87
N PRO A 185 -0.14 -7.46 10.17
CA PRO A 185 0.06 -8.45 11.22
C PRO A 185 -0.92 -9.63 11.20
N THR A 186 -2.20 -9.40 10.89
CA THR A 186 -3.19 -10.47 10.80
C THR A 186 -2.91 -11.48 9.68
N MET A 187 -2.22 -11.06 8.61
CA MET A 187 -1.73 -11.96 7.55
C MET A 187 -0.54 -12.78 8.06
N TYR A 188 0.41 -12.14 8.75
CA TYR A 188 1.56 -12.82 9.34
C TYR A 188 1.18 -13.80 10.44
N HIS A 189 0.17 -13.49 11.25
CA HIS A 189 -0.40 -14.41 12.22
C HIS A 189 -0.92 -15.68 11.53
N ARG A 190 -1.71 -15.53 10.44
CA ARG A 190 -2.18 -16.69 9.66
C ARG A 190 -1.04 -17.49 9.04
N LEU A 191 0.00 -16.83 8.55
CA LEU A 191 1.20 -17.51 8.06
C LEU A 191 1.86 -18.31 9.18
N ALA A 192 2.07 -17.70 10.36
CA ALA A 192 2.66 -18.35 11.52
C ALA A 192 1.84 -19.57 12.02
N GLU A 193 0.51 -19.51 11.95
CA GLU A 193 -0.39 -20.65 12.21
C GLU A 193 -0.22 -21.79 11.21
N ALA A 194 -0.03 -21.48 9.93
CA ALA A 194 0.10 -22.49 8.89
C ALA A 194 1.47 -23.18 8.82
N LEU A 195 2.54 -22.54 9.31
CA LEU A 195 3.92 -23.04 9.16
C LEU A 195 4.15 -24.51 9.59
N PRO A 196 3.60 -25.01 10.72
CA PRO A 196 3.82 -26.39 11.14
C PRO A 196 3.25 -27.43 10.15
N ALA A 197 2.19 -27.08 9.42
CA ALA A 197 1.49 -27.98 8.51
C ALA A 197 1.89 -27.79 7.03
N GLU A 198 2.58 -26.70 6.69
CA GLU A 198 2.88 -26.33 5.31
C GLU A 198 4.39 -26.18 5.03
N PRO A 199 5.12 -27.28 4.75
CA PRO A 199 6.56 -27.22 4.43
C PRO A 199 6.88 -26.33 3.21
N GLY A 200 5.97 -26.28 2.23
CA GLY A 200 6.10 -25.41 1.07
C GLY A 200 6.06 -23.92 1.43
N LEU A 201 5.30 -23.54 2.45
CA LEU A 201 5.25 -22.17 2.97
C LEU A 201 6.54 -21.84 3.75
N VAL A 202 7.05 -22.78 4.55
CA VAL A 202 8.33 -22.61 5.25
C VAL A 202 9.45 -22.32 4.24
N LYS A 203 9.54 -23.13 3.17
CA LYS A 203 10.52 -22.93 2.08
C LYS A 203 10.36 -21.57 1.43
N ALA A 204 9.13 -21.18 1.09
CA ALA A 204 8.81 -19.89 0.47
C ALA A 204 9.29 -18.72 1.32
N LEU A 205 8.92 -18.68 2.60
CA LEU A 205 9.31 -17.59 3.50
C LEU A 205 10.81 -17.59 3.77
N ALA A 206 11.44 -18.76 3.90
CA ALA A 206 12.89 -18.90 4.10
C ALA A 206 13.70 -18.38 2.91
N GLY A 207 13.20 -18.57 1.69
CA GLY A 207 13.81 -18.13 0.43
C GLY A 207 13.51 -16.68 0.04
N ALA A 208 12.53 -16.03 0.66
CA ALA A 208 12.20 -14.64 0.37
C ALA A 208 13.37 -13.70 0.73
N ARG A 209 13.65 -12.74 -0.15
CA ARG A 209 14.63 -11.67 0.10
C ARG A 209 14.16 -10.76 1.22
N LEU A 210 12.86 -10.45 1.23
CA LEU A 210 12.25 -9.54 2.19
C LEU A 210 10.83 -9.93 2.59
N LEU A 211 10.57 -9.94 3.90
CA LEU A 211 9.23 -10.05 4.47
C LEU A 211 8.96 -8.74 5.20
N VAL A 212 7.90 -8.00 4.86
CA VAL A 212 7.57 -6.71 5.46
C VAL A 212 6.16 -6.70 6.03
N SER A 213 6.07 -6.42 7.33
CA SER A 213 4.82 -6.15 8.04
C SER A 213 4.63 -4.67 8.30
N GLY A 214 3.37 -4.23 8.33
CA GLY A 214 3.01 -3.03 9.07
C GLY A 214 1.53 -2.68 8.96
N SER A 215 1.20 -1.40 9.14
CA SER A 215 -0.16 -0.87 9.40
C SER A 215 -0.68 -1.14 10.81
N ALA A 216 -0.08 -2.09 11.52
CA ALA A 216 -0.19 -2.29 12.96
C ALA A 216 1.11 -2.98 13.45
N ALA A 217 1.30 -3.06 14.76
CA ALA A 217 2.42 -3.79 15.35
C ALA A 217 2.26 -5.30 15.12
N LEU A 218 3.33 -5.98 14.71
CA LEU A 218 3.37 -7.44 14.61
C LEU A 218 3.72 -8.03 15.99
N PRO A 219 2.86 -8.89 16.57
CA PRO A 219 3.15 -9.50 17.86
C PRO A 219 4.49 -10.25 17.86
N VAL A 220 5.25 -10.10 18.95
CA VAL A 220 6.55 -10.78 19.10
C VAL A 220 6.45 -12.29 18.96
N HIS A 221 5.34 -12.87 19.41
CA HIS A 221 5.07 -14.31 19.29
C HIS A 221 5.01 -14.77 17.82
N ASP A 222 4.38 -13.99 16.93
CA ASP A 222 4.33 -14.31 15.51
C ASP A 222 5.72 -14.13 14.86
N HIS A 223 6.48 -13.11 15.28
CA HIS A 223 7.88 -12.94 14.87
C HIS A 223 8.74 -14.15 15.22
N GLU A 224 8.63 -14.66 16.45
CA GLU A 224 9.41 -15.79 16.95
C GLU A 224 9.05 -17.09 16.23
N ARG A 225 7.76 -17.35 16.00
CA ARG A 225 7.30 -18.53 15.25
C ARG A 225 7.82 -18.54 13.82
N ILE A 226 7.70 -17.41 13.11
CA ILE A 226 8.25 -17.28 11.76
C ILE A 226 9.76 -17.44 11.78
N GLY A 227 10.44 -16.81 12.73
CA GLY A 227 11.89 -16.91 12.89
C GLY A 227 12.38 -18.32 13.15
N ALA A 228 11.71 -19.05 14.04
CA ALA A 228 12.05 -20.43 14.38
C ALA A 228 11.86 -21.39 13.20
N ALA A 229 10.77 -21.23 12.44
CA ALA A 229 10.47 -22.11 11.31
C ALA A 229 11.33 -21.81 10.06
N THR A 230 11.64 -20.54 9.80
CA THR A 230 12.21 -20.10 8.49
C THR A 230 13.63 -19.61 8.58
N GLY A 231 14.13 -19.34 9.79
CA GLY A 231 15.39 -18.62 10.01
C GLY A 231 15.39 -17.18 9.51
N ARG A 232 14.24 -16.63 9.10
CA ARG A 232 14.06 -15.27 8.58
C ARG A 232 13.34 -14.38 9.59
N ARG A 233 13.52 -13.08 9.42
CA ARG A 233 12.84 -12.05 10.21
C ARG A 233 11.93 -11.24 9.31
N VAL A 234 10.83 -10.78 9.91
CA VAL A 234 9.92 -9.85 9.27
C VAL A 234 10.37 -8.43 9.61
N ILE A 235 10.60 -7.61 8.59
CA ILE A 235 10.83 -6.17 8.72
C ILE A 235 9.53 -5.50 9.11
N GLU A 236 9.61 -4.54 10.04
CA GLU A 236 8.48 -3.69 10.37
C GLU A 236 8.75 -2.27 9.90
N ARG A 237 7.69 -1.64 9.39
CA ARG A 237 7.67 -0.22 9.07
C ARG A 237 6.47 0.46 9.70
N TYR A 238 6.67 1.68 10.18
CA TYR A 238 5.60 2.52 10.70
C TYR A 238 5.31 3.66 9.74
N GLY A 239 4.03 3.95 9.58
CA GLY A 239 3.53 4.98 8.70
C GLY A 239 2.03 5.15 8.86
N MET A 240 1.52 6.27 8.38
CA MET A 240 0.09 6.62 8.38
C MET A 240 -0.28 7.13 6.99
N THR A 241 -1.57 7.26 6.70
CA THR A 241 -2.00 7.80 5.40
C THR A 241 -1.48 9.22 5.17
N GLU A 242 -1.51 10.05 6.22
CA GLU A 242 -1.10 11.46 6.21
C GLU A 242 0.41 11.66 6.11
N THR A 243 1.20 10.66 6.51
CA THR A 243 2.67 10.76 6.54
C THR A 243 3.34 9.83 5.54
N LEU A 244 2.59 8.90 4.94
CA LEU A 244 3.14 7.72 4.29
C LEU A 244 4.09 7.00 5.27
N MET A 245 5.25 6.50 4.84
CA MET A 245 6.15 5.77 5.74
C MET A 245 7.10 6.70 6.51
N LEU A 246 7.10 6.55 7.84
CA LEU A 246 7.88 7.34 8.81
C LEU A 246 9.22 6.70 9.15
N CYS A 247 9.20 5.41 9.50
CA CYS A 247 10.40 4.66 9.84
C CYS A 247 10.26 3.20 9.43
N SER A 248 11.41 2.55 9.27
CA SER A 248 11.49 1.12 8.94
C SER A 248 12.76 0.56 9.55
N SER A 249 12.75 -0.73 9.91
CA SER A 249 14.01 -1.46 10.00
C SER A 249 14.64 -1.54 8.60
N ARG A 250 15.97 -1.42 8.54
CA ARG A 250 16.70 -1.59 7.28
C ARG A 250 16.82 -3.07 6.97
N TRP A 251 16.85 -3.38 5.68
CA TRP A 251 17.34 -4.67 5.26
C TRP A 251 18.86 -4.71 5.48
N THR A 252 19.34 -5.79 6.08
CA THR A 252 20.76 -6.11 6.14
C THR A 252 20.96 -7.49 5.50
N PRO A 253 21.94 -7.64 4.59
CA PRO A 253 22.35 -8.96 4.12
C PRO A 253 22.69 -9.84 5.33
N ARG A 254 22.37 -11.14 5.23
CA ARG A 254 22.60 -12.09 6.31
C ARG A 254 24.09 -12.13 6.67
N ALA A 255 24.44 -11.60 7.84
CA ALA A 255 25.74 -11.86 8.47
C ALA A 255 25.69 -13.22 9.20
N PRO A 256 26.78 -14.00 9.23
CA PRO A 256 26.91 -15.13 10.15
C PRO A 256 26.87 -14.62 11.61
N GLY A 257 25.97 -15.15 12.45
CA GLY A 257 25.92 -14.81 13.88
C GLY A 257 24.50 -14.72 14.47
N PRO A 258 24.39 -14.56 15.80
CA PRO A 258 23.10 -14.40 16.47
C PRO A 258 22.41 -13.12 15.97
N PRO A 259 21.07 -13.09 15.97
CA PRO A 259 20.35 -11.97 15.41
C PRO A 259 20.64 -10.66 16.14
N GLN A 260 21.05 -9.63 15.40
CA GLN A 260 21.18 -8.28 15.96
C GLN A 260 19.81 -7.72 16.36
N GLY A 261 19.79 -6.88 17.41
CA GLY A 261 18.59 -6.26 17.95
C GLY A 261 17.87 -5.33 16.95
N TRP A 262 16.60 -5.04 17.24
CA TRP A 262 15.76 -4.11 16.47
C TRP A 262 16.36 -2.70 16.49
N THR A 263 16.93 -2.23 15.37
CA THR A 263 17.24 -0.81 15.20
C THR A 263 16.43 -0.25 14.05
N ALA A 264 15.24 0.28 14.37
CA ALA A 264 14.47 1.08 13.43
C ALA A 264 15.20 2.41 13.21
N ARG A 265 15.32 2.84 11.95
CA ARG A 265 15.87 4.16 11.60
C ARG A 265 14.82 4.99 10.88
N PRO A 266 14.90 6.33 10.97
CA PRO A 266 14.00 7.20 10.20
C PRO A 266 14.14 6.91 8.71
N VAL A 267 13.00 6.79 8.02
CA VAL A 267 12.96 6.79 6.56
C VAL A 267 13.01 8.26 6.16
N ARG A 268 14.04 8.67 5.42
CA ARG A 268 14.23 10.07 4.99
C ARG A 268 13.27 10.42 3.85
N ALA A 269 11.97 10.40 4.11
CA ALA A 269 10.93 10.83 3.18
C ALA A 269 10.54 12.30 3.44
N ARG A 270 10.22 13.04 2.38
CA ARG A 270 9.68 14.41 2.51
C ARG A 270 8.19 14.33 2.84
N TRP A 271 7.82 14.71 4.07
CA TRP A 271 6.42 14.78 4.53
C TRP A 271 5.57 15.71 3.68
N ALA A 272 4.32 15.34 3.40
CA ALA A 272 3.32 16.29 2.94
C ALA A 272 1.92 15.71 3.12
N CYS A 273 1.18 16.25 4.07
CA CYS A 273 -0.27 16.26 3.98
C CYS A 273 -0.77 17.60 4.54
N ARG A 274 -1.63 18.28 3.78
CA ARG A 274 -2.39 19.42 4.29
C ARG A 274 -3.72 18.87 4.81
N CYS A 275 -3.73 18.42 6.07
CA CYS A 275 -4.98 18.12 6.76
C CYS A 275 -5.59 19.43 7.27
N ARG A 276 -6.81 19.77 6.86
CA ARG A 276 -7.56 20.85 7.52
C ARG A 276 -7.96 20.36 8.93
N GLY A 277 -7.47 21.03 9.97
CA GLY A 277 -8.04 20.94 11.33
C GLY A 277 -7.56 19.80 12.25
N TRP A 278 -6.30 19.37 12.18
CA TRP A 278 -5.73 18.46 13.20
C TRP A 278 -4.51 19.07 13.91
N SER A 279 -4.51 19.01 15.24
CA SER A 279 -3.31 19.05 16.07
C SER A 279 -2.85 17.62 16.34
N CYS A 280 -1.71 17.20 15.79
CA CYS A 280 -1.10 15.91 16.14
C CYS A 280 -0.45 16.01 17.52
N GLY A 281 -1.24 15.80 18.58
CA GLY A 281 -0.76 15.67 19.96
C GLY A 281 -0.19 14.29 20.24
N TRP A 282 0.95 13.92 19.64
CA TRP A 282 1.70 12.70 20.00
C TRP A 282 3.21 12.88 19.93
N TRP A 283 3.74 14.03 20.38
CA TRP A 283 5.15 14.18 20.76
C TRP A 283 5.29 15.21 21.87
N ARG A 284 4.84 14.90 23.09
CA ARG A 284 5.41 15.55 24.28
C ARG A 284 6.70 14.82 24.62
N ARG A 285 7.81 15.53 24.48
CA ARG A 285 9.14 15.15 24.96
C ARG A 285 9.05 15.03 26.49
N THR A 286 8.77 13.83 27.02
CA THR A 286 9.00 13.56 28.44
C THR A 286 10.50 13.35 28.62
N GLY A 287 11.18 14.37 29.12
CA GLY A 287 12.60 14.29 29.44
C GLY A 287 13.13 15.63 29.94
N ARG A 288 12.99 15.86 31.25
CA ARG A 288 13.77 16.86 31.99
C ARG A 288 15.27 16.52 31.87
N ARG A 289 16.08 17.47 31.43
CA ARG A 289 17.17 18.11 32.19
C ARG A 289 17.60 19.35 31.41
#